data_AF-A0A929RQB7-F1
#
_entry.id   AF-A0A929RQB7-F1
#
_cell.length_a   1.000
_cell.length_b   1.000
_cell.length_c   1.000
_cell.angle_alpha   90.00
_cell.angle_beta   90.00
_cell.angle_gamma   90.00
#
_symmetry.space_group_name_H-M   'P 1'
#
loop_
_entity.id
_entity.type
_entity.pdbx_description
1 polymer ?
#
loop_
_entity_poly.entity_id
_entity_poly.type
_entity_poly.pdbx_seq_one_letter_code
_entity_poly.pdbx_strand_id
1 'polypeptide(L)'
;REDPHSPAGRWIVDGDPTKRLGVIASVSDPFCGACDRTRLTSDGMVRSCLFSTEETSLRDVLRGGGSDAQIAARWADAMWAKPAAHGLNIDAFARPSRTMSRIGG
;
A
#
# COMPACT_ATOMS: atom_id res chain seq x y z
N ARG A 1 -15.60 -9.84 2.01
CA ARG A 1 -15.31 -9.46 0.61
C ARG A 1 -15.07 -10.74 -0.18
N GLU A 2 -15.44 -10.79 -1.46
CA GLU A 2 -15.16 -11.96 -2.32
C GLU A 2 -13.66 -12.05 -2.64
N ASP A 3 -13.04 -10.91 -2.96
CA ASP A 3 -11.59 -10.76 -3.06
C ASP A 3 -11.03 -10.16 -1.75
N PRO A 4 -10.17 -10.87 -1.01
CA PRO A 4 -9.58 -10.37 0.23
C PRO A 4 -8.61 -9.19 0.01
N HIS A 5 -8.02 -9.05 -1.18
CA HIS A 5 -7.08 -7.97 -1.52
C HIS A 5 -7.80 -6.65 -1.86
N SER A 6 -9.11 -6.72 -2.15
CA SER A 6 -9.92 -5.57 -2.51
C SER A 6 -10.14 -4.63 -1.31
N PRO A 7 -9.92 -3.31 -1.46
CA PRO A 7 -10.21 -2.37 -0.38
C PRO A 7 -11.72 -2.18 -0.17
N ALA A 8 -12.53 -2.37 -1.22
CA ALA A 8 -13.96 -2.12 -1.20
C ALA A 8 -14.76 -3.41 -0.98
N GLY A 9 -15.73 -3.37 -0.06
CA GLY A 9 -16.88 -4.26 -0.16
C GLY A 9 -17.73 -3.85 -1.37
N ARG A 10 -18.41 -4.80 -2.01
CA ARG A 10 -19.30 -4.53 -3.16
C ARG A 10 -20.69 -5.05 -2.86
N TRP A 11 -21.70 -4.28 -3.26
CA TRP A 11 -23.12 -4.61 -3.10
C TRP A 11 -23.86 -4.37 -4.42
N ILE A 12 -24.93 -5.14 -4.63
CA ILE A 12 -25.88 -4.93 -5.72
C ILE A 12 -27.04 -4.09 -5.18
N VAL A 13 -27.40 -3.02 -5.89
CA VAL A 13 -28.47 -2.10 -5.49
C VAL A 13 -29.80 -2.62 -6.03
N ASP A 14 -30.80 -2.75 -5.15
CA ASP A 14 -32.16 -3.21 -5.48
C ASP A 14 -32.21 -4.55 -6.22
N GLY A 15 -31.20 -5.41 -6.04
CA GLY A 15 -31.09 -6.70 -6.74
C GLY A 15 -30.79 -6.59 -8.24
N ASP A 16 -30.62 -5.38 -8.79
CA ASP A 16 -30.29 -5.16 -10.20
C ASP A 16 -28.77 -5.33 -10.43
N PRO A 17 -28.31 -6.41 -11.10
CA PRO A 17 -26.89 -6.72 -11.24
C PRO A 17 -26.11 -5.67 -12.04
N THR A 18 -26.80 -4.79 -12.76
CA THR A 18 -26.17 -3.67 -13.48
C THR A 18 -25.82 -2.50 -12.55
N LYS A 19 -26.44 -2.42 -11.37
CA LYS A 19 -26.24 -1.36 -10.38
C LYS A 19 -25.39 -1.87 -9.22
N ARG A 20 -24.15 -1.36 -9.12
CA ARG A 20 -23.19 -1.76 -8.09
C ARG A 20 -22.71 -0.56 -7.28
N LEU A 21 -22.64 -0.74 -5.96
CA LEU A 21 -22.05 0.19 -5.01
C LEU A 21 -20.84 -0.45 -4.35
N GLY A 22 -19.77 0.33 -4.16
CA GLY A 22 -18.60 -0.06 -3.40
C GLY A 22 -18.39 0.85 -2.19
N VAL A 23 -18.03 0.28 -1.04
CA VAL A 23 -17.71 1.02 0.19
C VAL A 23 -16.35 0.59 0.68
N ILE A 24 -15.46 1.56 0.91
CA ILE A 24 -14.12 1.35 1.46
C ILE A 24 -14.17 1.69 2.95
N ALA A 25 -14.35 0.68 3.79
CA ALA A 25 -14.38 0.80 5.24
C ALA A 25 -12.96 0.77 5.85
N SER A 26 -12.11 1.72 5.48
CA SER A 26 -10.66 1.72 5.82
C SER A 26 -10.31 1.74 7.31
N VAL A 27 -11.28 2.08 8.18
CA VAL A 27 -11.06 2.16 9.64
C VAL A 27 -11.83 1.05 10.37
N SER A 28 -13.11 0.89 10.07
CA SER A 28 -13.99 -0.06 10.77
C SER A 28 -13.86 -1.51 10.29
N ASP A 29 -13.36 -1.73 9.07
CA ASP A 29 -13.15 -3.07 8.49
C ASP A 29 -11.93 -3.06 7.53
N PRO A 30 -10.71 -2.97 8.10
CA PRO A 30 -9.47 -2.84 7.34
C PRO A 30 -9.07 -4.14 6.63
N PHE A 31 -8.42 -4.01 5.48
CA PHE A 31 -7.99 -5.15 4.64
C PHE A 31 -6.47 -5.42 4.71
N CYS A 32 -5.74 -4.79 5.64
CA CYS A 32 -4.27 -4.82 5.67
C CYS A 32 -3.68 -6.22 5.68
N GLY A 33 -4.31 -7.17 6.40
CA GLY A 33 -3.84 -8.56 6.48
C GLY A 33 -3.80 -9.30 5.15
N ALA A 34 -4.52 -8.81 4.14
CA ALA A 34 -4.48 -9.31 2.77
C ALA A 34 -3.94 -8.27 1.78
N CYS A 35 -3.38 -7.14 2.23
CA CYS A 35 -2.87 -6.12 1.31
C CYS A 35 -1.59 -6.62 0.61
N ASP A 36 -1.64 -6.75 -0.71
CA ASP A 36 -0.53 -7.15 -1.59
C ASP A 36 0.14 -5.95 -2.29
N ARG A 37 -0.38 -4.75 -2.09
CA ARG A 37 0.11 -3.55 -2.77
C ARG A 37 1.49 -3.15 -2.28
N THR A 38 2.26 -2.68 -3.25
CA THR A 38 3.55 -1.99 -3.12
C THR A 38 3.44 -0.67 -3.87
N ARG A 39 4.14 0.37 -3.39
CA ARG A 39 4.19 1.67 -4.07
C ARG A 39 5.64 2.03 -4.39
N LEU A 40 5.89 2.36 -5.65
CA LEU A 40 7.09 3.08 -6.06
C LEU A 40 6.76 4.58 -6.08
N THR A 41 7.47 5.38 -5.30
CA THR A 41 7.31 6.82 -5.23
C THR A 41 7.90 7.50 -6.47
N SER A 42 7.49 8.74 -6.74
CA SER A 42 8.00 9.52 -7.89
C SER A 42 9.51 9.80 -7.87
N ASP A 43 10.13 9.75 -6.68
CA ASP A 43 11.57 9.87 -6.48
C ASP A 43 12.29 8.52 -6.41
N GLY A 44 11.61 7.41 -6.70
CA GLY A 44 12.23 6.08 -6.88
C GLY A 44 12.46 5.31 -5.58
N MET A 45 11.60 5.51 -4.59
CA MET A 45 11.60 4.79 -3.33
C MET A 45 10.46 3.75 -3.30
N VAL A 46 10.71 2.56 -2.76
CA VAL A 46 9.66 1.62 -2.36
C VAL A 46 9.08 2.05 -1.02
N ARG A 47 7.75 2.08 -0.97
CA ARG A 47 6.95 2.38 0.21
C ARG A 47 5.98 1.22 0.41
N SER A 48 6.24 0.38 1.40
CA SER A 48 5.56 -0.92 1.60
C SER A 48 4.11 -0.81 2.10
N CYS A 49 3.75 0.34 2.69
CA CYS A 49 2.40 0.69 3.08
C CYS A 49 2.15 2.16 2.72
N LEU A 50 0.91 2.50 2.31
CA LEU A 50 0.53 3.88 2.03
C LEU A 50 0.86 4.83 3.19
N PHE A 51 0.67 4.33 4.41
CA PHE A 51 0.88 5.06 5.67
C PHE A 51 2.24 4.80 6.31
N SER A 52 3.20 4.20 5.61
CA SER A 52 4.55 4.00 6.14
C SER A 52 5.23 5.33 6.49
N THR A 53 6.02 5.39 7.55
CA THR A 53 6.93 6.52 7.80
C THR A 53 8.31 6.31 7.18
N GLU A 54 8.54 5.11 6.62
CA GLU A 54 9.81 4.66 6.06
C GLU A 54 9.69 4.33 4.57
N GLU A 55 10.78 4.56 3.84
CA GLU A 55 10.89 4.36 2.40
C GLU A 55 12.28 3.79 2.07
N THR A 56 12.35 2.91 1.06
CA THR A 56 13.58 2.23 0.65
C THR A 56 13.97 2.63 -0.77
N SER A 57 15.16 3.19 -0.96
CA SER A 57 15.62 3.62 -2.29
C SER A 57 15.94 2.44 -3.21
N LEU A 58 15.20 2.31 -4.32
CA LEU A 58 15.60 1.46 -5.45
C LEU A 58 16.42 2.25 -6.47
N ARG A 59 16.17 3.56 -6.57
CA ARG A 59 16.89 4.48 -7.46
C ARG A 59 18.39 4.40 -7.24
N ASP A 60 18.85 4.32 -5.99
CA ASP A 60 20.28 4.35 -5.70
C ASP A 60 20.96 3.03 -6.12
N VAL A 61 20.28 1.89 -5.99
CA VAL A 61 20.76 0.60 -6.53
C VAL A 61 20.85 0.67 -8.05
N LEU A 62 19.79 1.16 -8.71
CA LEU A 62 19.73 1.27 -10.17
C LEU A 62 20.81 2.21 -10.72
N ARG A 63 20.94 3.41 -10.15
CA ARG A 63 21.93 4.42 -10.60
C ARG A 63 23.36 4.05 -10.22
N GLY A 64 23.54 3.18 -9.22
CA GLY A 64 24.83 2.58 -8.88
C GLY A 64 25.26 1.44 -9.80
N GLY A 65 24.47 1.10 -10.83
CA GLY A 65 24.76 -0.03 -11.73
C GLY A 65 24.43 -1.40 -11.14
N GLY A 66 23.56 -1.46 -10.13
CA GLY A 66 23.11 -2.70 -9.52
C GLY A 66 22.34 -3.59 -10.51
N SER A 67 22.51 -4.90 -10.35
CA SER A 67 21.79 -5.91 -11.13
C SER A 67 20.30 -6.01 -10.75
N ASP A 68 19.51 -6.59 -11.64
CA ASP A 68 18.08 -6.88 -11.38
C ASP A 68 17.88 -7.72 -10.12
N ALA A 69 18.79 -8.66 -9.84
CA ALA A 69 18.74 -9.47 -8.62
C ALA A 69 18.91 -8.62 -7.35
N GLN A 70 19.80 -7.62 -7.37
CA GLN A 70 19.99 -6.70 -6.25
C GLN A 70 18.79 -5.77 -6.08
N ILE A 71 18.18 -5.30 -7.17
CA ILE A 71 16.96 -4.48 -7.14
C ILE A 71 15.81 -5.31 -6.55
N ALA A 72 15.63 -6.54 -7.02
CA ALA A 72 14.59 -7.45 -6.54
C ALA A 72 14.76 -7.79 -5.06
N ALA A 73 15.98 -8.08 -4.61
CA ALA A 73 16.28 -8.30 -3.19
C ALA A 73 15.95 -7.07 -2.35
N ARG A 74 16.38 -5.88 -2.78
CA ARG A 74 16.12 -4.64 -2.04
C ARG A 74 14.63 -4.31 -1.95
N TRP A 75 13.87 -4.62 -3.01
CA TRP A 75 12.41 -4.51 -2.99
C TRP A 75 11.81 -5.50 -1.99
N ALA A 76 12.21 -6.77 -2.05
CA ALA A 76 11.72 -7.82 -1.17
C ALA A 76 11.95 -7.48 0.30
N ASP A 77 13.15 -6.99 0.66
CA ASP A 77 13.47 -6.54 2.02
C ASP A 77 12.51 -5.44 2.50
N ALA A 78 12.23 -4.44 1.65
CA ALA A 78 11.31 -3.37 1.98
C ALA A 78 9.88 -3.87 2.22
N MET A 79 9.46 -4.88 1.45
CA MET A 79 8.14 -5.52 1.61
C MET A 79 8.08 -6.47 2.81
N TRP A 80 9.20 -7.08 3.20
CA TRP A 80 9.28 -7.93 4.39
C TRP A 80 9.09 -7.12 5.68
N ALA A 81 9.51 -5.85 5.67
CA ALA A 81 9.25 -4.90 6.74
C ALA A 81 7.83 -4.29 6.72
N LYS A 82 6.94 -4.73 5.82
CA LYS A 82 5.57 -4.19 5.74
C LYS A 82 4.83 -4.41 7.06
N PRO A 83 4.24 -3.36 7.66
CA PRO A 83 3.51 -3.51 8.90
C PRO A 83 2.25 -4.34 8.70
N ALA A 84 1.87 -5.12 9.72
CA ALA A 84 0.67 -5.95 9.70
C ALA A 84 -0.62 -5.13 9.47
N ALA A 85 -0.63 -3.87 9.93
CA ALA A 85 -1.73 -2.93 9.72
C ALA A 85 -1.22 -1.49 9.62
N HIS A 86 -1.98 -0.61 8.95
CA HIS A 86 -1.66 0.82 8.90
C HIS A 86 -1.89 1.55 10.23
N GLY A 87 -2.63 0.94 11.17
CA GLY A 87 -2.82 1.47 12.52
C GLY A 87 -3.68 2.73 12.63
N LEU A 88 -4.57 3.03 11.69
CA LEU A 88 -5.42 4.25 11.75
C LEU A 88 -6.47 4.18 12.88
N ASN A 89 -6.71 2.97 13.39
CA ASN A 89 -7.69 2.66 14.41
C ASN A 89 -7.07 2.53 15.82
N ILE A 90 -5.80 2.93 16.00
CA ILE A 90 -5.11 2.90 17.29
C ILE A 90 -4.44 4.25 17.57
N ASP A 91 -4.29 4.59 18.85
CA ASP A 91 -3.74 5.90 19.28
C ASP A 91 -2.27 6.10 18.88
N ALA A 92 -1.54 5.01 18.62
CA ALA A 92 -0.14 5.04 18.21
C ALA A 92 0.07 5.38 16.71
N PHE A 93 -0.97 5.80 15.98
CA PHE A 93 -0.86 6.11 14.56
C PHE A 93 0.12 7.26 14.30
N ALA A 94 1.26 6.94 13.68
CA ALA A 94 2.19 7.94 13.18
C ALA A 94 1.79 8.39 11.78
N ARG A 95 1.34 9.64 11.64
CA ARG A 95 1.01 10.20 10.32
C ARG A 95 2.28 10.37 9.48
N PRO A 96 2.29 9.89 8.22
CA PRO A 96 3.41 10.12 7.33
C PRO A 96 3.72 11.61 7.13
N SER A 97 5.01 11.94 7.09
CA SER A 97 5.51 13.31 6.85
C SER A 97 5.29 13.80 5.41
N ARG A 98 5.15 12.88 4.46
CA ARG A 98 4.89 13.19 3.05
C ARG A 98 3.42 12.92 2.72
N THR A 99 2.77 13.91 2.11
CA THR A 99 1.44 13.73 1.54
C THR A 99 1.50 12.85 0.30
N MET A 100 0.35 12.29 -0.06
CA MET A 100 0.12 11.52 -1.28
C MET A 100 0.66 12.24 -2.53
N SER A 101 0.29 13.52 -2.70
CA SER A 101 0.77 14.35 -3.81
C SER A 101 2.30 14.45 -3.94
N ARG A 102 3.06 14.28 -2.84
CA ARG A 102 4.53 14.34 -2.82
C ARG A 102 5.22 13.00 -3.14
N ILE A 103 4.47 11.92 -3.29
CA ILE A 103 4.99 10.57 -3.58
C ILE A 103 4.41 9.99 -4.88
N GLY A 104 3.96 10.86 -5.79
CA GLY A 104 3.49 10.46 -7.12
C GLY A 104 1.99 10.13 -7.18
N GLY A 105 1.17 10.85 -6.41
CA GLY A 105 -0.30 10.78 -6.46
C GLY A 105 -0.89 11.15 -5.14
#